data_AF-A0A3B9UYW6-F1
#
_entry.id   AF-A0A3B9UYW6-F1
#
_cell.length_a   1.000
_cell.length_b   1.000
_cell.length_c   1.000
_cell.angle_alpha   90.00
_cell.angle_beta   90.00
_cell.angle_gamma   90.00
#
_symmetry.space_group_name_H-M   'P 1'
#
loop_
_entity.id
_entity.type
_entity.pdbx_description
1 polymer ?
#
loop_
_entity_poly.entity_id
_entity_poly.type
_entity_poly.pdbx_seq_one_letter_code
_entity_poly.pdbx_strand_id
1 'polypeptide(L)'
;MSGGYMYTQGDILVAPYKFQKITKLNITREVNEHAKLYISGIIDEENADKYVETADADTNIALSVKDDKNSITHVFQGVVTNIQVNANRDVRTLEIEALSRTFLMDIGKKSRTFQNESSGYKDVFNIVNTGYKSIQMLDKITNGTKIDKFIVQYKETDWEFIKRLASHFNVPVVPECQLENIRYSIGNSGCCKTYKLDEFNYSIKKELQEYKLKSGNGVNGLSDVNLISYEVITNQIMYLHNLVNFKGRSLYIYKSEMELVNGVISNKYVLRDAKGIKVRKIYNNKIVGISLEGNISDTKNDVVKINLKIDGGQNKGGSRWFPYSTVYSSPDGTGWYCMPEVGDAIRLYFPDNEEKNAYAISSVNLQSSDSKKRSDPSVKSLGTKYGKEVVMKPGAVEIIGNGNLLMRLTDDGGIEVKSDKKIVLDAKEDIEITGGGKVSIQGSSGVDLTQAGANVKIQDDVTMSGGKVKIE
;
A
#
# COMPACT_ATOMS: atom_id res chain seq x y z
N MET A 1 47.84 16.73 -1.54
CA MET A 1 47.08 16.34 -0.33
C MET A 1 46.11 17.46 -0.03
N SER A 2 44.80 17.22 -0.11
CA SER A 2 43.81 18.22 0.27
C SER A 2 43.93 18.50 1.78
N GLY A 3 44.13 19.76 2.17
CA GLY A 3 44.47 20.20 3.53
C GLY A 3 43.34 20.11 4.56
N GLY A 4 42.87 18.90 4.85
CA GLY A 4 42.01 18.61 6.00
C GLY A 4 42.80 18.06 7.18
N TYR A 5 42.30 18.26 8.40
CA TYR A 5 42.84 17.62 9.61
C TYR A 5 42.80 16.09 9.46
N MET A 6 43.88 15.43 9.85
CA MET A 6 44.01 13.98 9.77
C MET A 6 43.62 13.37 11.11
N TYR A 7 42.41 12.81 11.18
CA TYR A 7 41.92 12.16 12.39
C TYR A 7 42.65 10.84 12.64
N THR A 8 43.10 10.67 13.88
CA THR A 8 43.75 9.47 14.39
C THR A 8 42.86 8.76 15.40
N GLN A 9 43.25 7.57 15.85
CA GLN A 9 42.51 6.84 16.89
C GLN A 9 42.28 7.65 18.17
N GLY A 10 43.19 8.56 18.53
CA GLY A 10 43.08 9.39 19.75
C GLY A 10 42.03 10.51 19.63
N ASP A 11 41.57 10.78 18.41
CA ASP A 11 40.55 11.76 18.11
C ASP A 11 39.14 11.16 18.16
N ILE A 12 39.01 9.84 18.24
CA ILE A 12 37.73 9.14 18.21
C ILE A 12 37.10 9.17 19.60
N LEU A 13 35.85 9.61 19.65
CA LEU A 13 35.01 9.63 20.83
C LEU A 13 33.84 8.68 20.61
N VAL A 14 33.69 7.69 21.49
CA VAL A 14 32.58 6.75 21.48
C VAL A 14 31.77 6.96 22.75
N ALA A 15 30.46 7.17 22.60
CA ALA A 15 29.55 7.31 23.73
C ALA A 15 28.50 6.19 23.66
N PRO A 16 28.15 5.54 24.80
CA PRO A 16 28.69 5.76 26.16
C PRO A 16 30.02 5.03 26.47
N TYR A 17 30.59 4.31 25.51
CA TYR A 17 31.70 3.37 25.72
C TYR A 17 33.09 4.02 25.70
N LYS A 18 33.89 3.80 26.74
CA LYS A 18 35.26 4.31 26.82
C LYS A 18 36.26 3.23 26.43
N PHE A 19 36.95 3.45 25.31
CA PHE A 19 38.06 2.61 24.87
C PHE A 19 39.41 3.20 25.33
N GLN A 20 40.29 2.36 25.87
CA GLN A 20 41.69 2.72 26.08
C GLN A 20 42.44 2.75 24.74
N LYS A 21 42.12 1.81 23.85
CA LYS A 21 42.68 1.73 22.49
C LYS A 21 41.72 1.09 21.52
N ILE A 22 41.41 1.75 20.42
CA ILE A 22 40.60 1.19 19.34
C ILE A 22 41.51 0.34 18.44
N THR A 23 41.15 -0.93 18.25
CA THR A 23 41.93 -1.88 17.43
C THR A 23 41.33 -2.04 16.04
N LYS A 24 40.00 -1.92 15.90
CA LYS A 24 39.31 -1.93 14.61
C LYS A 24 38.14 -0.95 14.63
N LEU A 25 37.94 -0.28 13.50
CA LEU A 25 36.77 0.53 13.22
C LEU A 25 36.36 0.25 11.77
N ASN A 26 35.08 -0.01 11.55
CA ASN A 26 34.47 0.00 10.23
C ASN A 26 33.12 0.72 10.30
N ILE A 27 32.91 1.71 9.43
CA ILE A 27 31.59 2.30 9.20
C ILE A 27 31.26 2.21 7.72
N THR A 28 30.21 1.47 7.40
CA THR A 28 29.71 1.38 6.03
C THR A 28 28.41 2.16 5.90
N ARG A 29 28.32 3.03 4.90
CA ARG A 29 27.10 3.76 4.56
C ARG A 29 26.84 3.63 3.07
N GLU A 30 25.61 3.34 2.71
CA GLU A 30 25.17 3.28 1.32
C GLU A 30 23.74 3.84 1.24
N VAL A 31 23.40 4.49 0.13
CA VAL A 31 22.02 4.89 -0.11
C VAL A 31 21.09 3.66 -0.08
N ASN A 32 19.85 3.82 0.39
CA ASN A 32 18.84 2.77 0.62
C ASN A 32 19.15 1.72 1.71
N GLU A 33 20.35 1.71 2.26
CA GLU A 33 20.75 0.77 3.31
C GLU A 33 20.79 1.45 4.68
N HIS A 34 20.79 0.67 5.76
CA HIS A 34 21.12 1.19 7.08
C HIS A 34 22.64 1.33 7.20
N ALA A 35 23.12 2.46 7.74
CA ALA A 35 24.55 2.56 8.03
C ALA A 35 24.91 1.56 9.12
N LYS A 36 26.08 0.92 8.97
CA LYS A 36 26.57 -0.12 9.88
C LYS A 36 27.87 0.36 10.52
N LEU A 37 27.97 0.18 11.83
CA LEU A 37 29.19 0.39 12.60
C LEU A 37 29.64 -0.95 13.16
N TYR A 38 30.93 -1.25 13.00
CA TYR A 38 31.64 -2.24 13.78
C TYR A 38 32.83 -1.55 14.45
N ILE A 39 32.96 -1.71 15.75
CA ILE A 39 34.09 -1.18 16.52
C ILE A 39 34.57 -2.21 17.51
N SER A 40 35.90 -2.34 17.62
CA SER A 40 36.57 -3.21 18.56
C SER A 40 37.73 -2.48 19.20
N GLY A 41 37.96 -2.73 20.49
CA GLY A 41 39.09 -2.14 21.20
C GLY A 41 39.25 -2.62 22.63
N ILE A 42 40.39 -2.25 23.21
CA ILE A 42 40.73 -2.55 24.60
C ILE A 42 39.96 -1.57 25.49
N ILE A 43 39.34 -2.11 26.54
CA ILE A 43 38.63 -1.35 27.57
C ILE A 43 39.27 -1.62 28.93
N ASP A 44 38.95 -0.75 29.90
CA ASP A 44 39.33 -0.99 31.29
C ASP A 44 38.54 -2.17 31.87
N GLU A 45 39.19 -2.98 32.71
CA GLU A 45 38.59 -4.17 33.31
C GLU A 45 37.35 -3.83 34.15
N GLU A 46 37.35 -2.68 34.84
CA GLU A 46 36.22 -2.21 35.65
C GLU A 46 34.95 -1.97 34.83
N ASN A 47 35.05 -1.79 33.52
CA ASN A 47 33.90 -1.52 32.64
C ASN A 47 33.40 -2.76 31.87
N ALA A 48 34.11 -3.89 31.94
CA ALA A 48 33.83 -5.07 31.12
C ALA A 48 32.40 -5.61 31.35
N ASP A 49 32.09 -5.98 32.58
CA ASP A 49 30.78 -6.54 32.93
C ASP A 49 29.69 -5.48 32.78
N LYS A 50 29.96 -4.26 33.26
CA LYS A 50 29.03 -3.13 33.21
C LYS A 50 28.51 -2.87 31.79
N TYR A 51 29.37 -2.84 30.78
CA TYR A 51 28.94 -2.52 29.42
C TYR A 51 28.01 -3.55 28.81
N VAL A 52 28.21 -4.83 29.13
CA VAL A 52 27.33 -5.91 28.63
C VAL A 52 26.05 -5.98 29.45
N GLU A 53 26.15 -5.91 30.78
CA GLU A 53 25.01 -6.03 31.68
C GLU A 53 24.04 -4.84 31.61
N THR A 54 24.53 -3.64 31.30
CA THR A 54 23.67 -2.45 31.16
C THR A 54 23.13 -2.26 29.75
N ALA A 55 23.62 -3.01 28.77
CA ALA A 55 23.09 -2.95 27.41
C ALA A 55 21.74 -3.66 27.32
N ASP A 56 20.79 -2.98 26.72
CA ASP A 56 19.42 -3.42 26.48
C ASP A 56 19.05 -3.25 25.00
N ALA A 57 17.80 -3.58 24.67
CA ALA A 57 17.27 -3.50 23.31
C ALA A 57 17.22 -2.06 22.73
N ASP A 58 17.32 -1.02 23.57
CA ASP A 58 17.23 0.39 23.20
C ASP A 58 18.58 1.12 23.34
N THR A 59 19.66 0.38 23.61
CA THR A 59 20.97 0.95 23.87
C THR A 59 21.52 1.66 22.63
N ASN A 60 21.88 2.93 22.82
CA ASN A 60 22.36 3.80 21.77
C ASN A 60 23.89 3.88 21.77
N ILE A 61 24.45 4.12 20.58
CA ILE A 61 25.87 4.42 20.40
C ILE A 61 26.03 5.65 19.52
N ALA A 62 26.99 6.51 19.88
CA ALA A 62 27.43 7.61 19.05
C ALA A 62 28.95 7.57 18.88
N LEU A 63 29.41 7.68 17.64
CA LEU A 63 30.81 7.83 17.28
C LEU A 63 31.01 9.23 16.69
N SER A 64 31.95 9.96 17.27
CA SER A 64 32.33 11.30 16.86
C SER A 64 33.84 11.39 16.76
N VAL A 65 34.34 12.40 16.05
CA VAL A 65 35.76 12.73 16.03
C VAL A 65 35.96 14.17 16.48
N LYS A 66 37.06 14.45 17.17
CA LYS A 66 37.47 15.81 17.55
C LYS A 66 38.68 16.26 16.73
N ASP A 67 38.69 17.50 16.26
CA ASP A 67 39.87 18.09 15.62
C ASP A 67 40.82 18.75 16.62
N ASP A 68 41.91 19.33 16.13
CA ASP A 68 42.91 20.09 16.90
C ASP A 68 42.34 21.32 17.62
N LYS A 69 41.17 21.81 17.20
CA LYS A 69 40.43 22.92 17.80
C LYS A 69 39.34 22.46 18.77
N ASN A 70 39.31 21.16 19.11
CA ASN A 70 38.27 20.52 19.90
C ASN A 70 36.86 20.62 19.28
N SER A 71 36.76 20.85 17.98
CA SER A 71 35.47 20.80 17.27
C SER A 71 35.04 19.35 17.10
N ILE A 72 33.83 19.04 17.57
CA ILE A 72 33.27 17.69 17.49
C ILE A 72 32.50 17.53 16.18
N THR A 73 32.85 16.51 15.40
CA THR A 73 32.11 16.08 14.22
C THR A 73 31.50 14.70 14.48
N HIS A 74 30.18 14.61 14.45
CA HIS A 74 29.49 13.32 14.56
C HIS A 74 29.61 12.52 13.27
N VAL A 75 29.98 11.26 13.40
CA VAL A 75 30.23 10.36 12.27
C VAL A 75 29.14 9.29 12.20
N PHE A 76 28.72 8.76 13.34
CA PHE A 76 27.69 7.74 13.37
C PHE A 76 26.88 7.83 14.65
N GLN A 77 25.58 7.61 14.53
CA GLN A 77 24.68 7.47 15.64
C GLN A 77 23.66 6.40 15.31
N GLY A 78 23.48 5.47 16.25
CA GLY A 78 22.72 4.27 16.00
C GLY A 78 22.30 3.55 17.27
N VAL A 79 21.75 2.37 17.07
CA VAL A 79 21.38 1.42 18.11
C VAL A 79 22.33 0.23 18.05
N VAL A 80 22.75 -0.22 19.23
CA VAL A 80 23.60 -1.40 19.38
C VAL A 80 22.79 -2.63 19.01
N THR A 81 23.31 -3.46 18.10
CA THR A 81 22.67 -4.71 17.67
C THR A 81 23.39 -5.94 18.20
N ASN A 82 24.68 -5.81 18.50
CA ASN A 82 25.46 -6.83 19.18
C ASN A 82 26.53 -6.16 20.05
N ILE A 83 26.76 -6.69 21.24
CA ILE A 83 27.80 -6.26 22.15
C ILE A 83 28.40 -7.47 22.85
N GLN A 84 29.72 -7.56 22.86
CA GLN A 84 30.43 -8.66 23.50
C GLN A 84 31.75 -8.20 24.09
N VAL A 85 32.18 -8.85 25.16
CA VAL A 85 33.51 -8.67 25.75
C VAL A 85 34.26 -9.98 25.69
N ASN A 86 35.44 -9.94 25.09
CA ASN A 86 36.38 -11.05 25.00
C ASN A 86 37.52 -10.83 26.00
N ALA A 87 37.68 -11.78 26.92
CA ALA A 87 38.72 -11.80 27.94
C ALA A 87 39.84 -12.78 27.55
N ASN A 88 41.05 -12.28 27.29
CA ASN A 88 42.21 -13.13 26.99
C ASN A 88 43.48 -12.57 27.65
N ARG A 89 44.12 -13.39 28.52
CA ARG A 89 45.37 -13.02 29.24
C ARG A 89 45.31 -11.61 29.83
N ASP A 90 44.27 -11.35 30.61
CA ASP A 90 44.00 -10.07 31.30
C ASP A 90 43.73 -8.85 30.40
N VAL A 91 43.66 -9.05 29.08
CA VAL A 91 43.18 -8.02 28.14
C VAL A 91 41.68 -8.20 27.91
N ARG A 92 40.90 -7.16 28.20
CA ARG A 92 39.46 -7.09 27.91
C ARG A 92 39.25 -6.34 26.60
N THR A 93 38.69 -7.03 25.62
CA THR A 93 38.37 -6.45 24.31
C THR A 93 36.86 -6.34 24.16
N LEU A 94 36.35 -5.14 23.99
CA LEU A 94 34.94 -4.86 23.70
C LEU A 94 34.74 -4.83 22.18
N GLU A 95 33.74 -5.54 21.69
CA GLU A 95 33.29 -5.50 20.30
C GLU A 95 31.81 -5.10 20.24
N ILE A 96 31.51 -4.12 19.39
CA ILE A 96 30.15 -3.59 19.22
C ILE A 96 29.81 -3.55 17.73
N GLU A 97 28.65 -4.09 17.40
CA GLU A 97 27.95 -3.86 16.14
C GLU A 97 26.75 -2.95 16.37
N ALA A 98 26.53 -2.02 15.45
CA ALA A 98 25.39 -1.12 15.51
C ALA A 98 24.85 -0.75 14.14
N LEU A 99 23.56 -0.45 14.09
CA LEU A 99 22.87 0.05 12.90
C LEU A 99 22.37 1.47 13.14
N SER A 100 22.37 2.30 12.10
CA SER A 100 21.77 3.64 12.16
C SER A 100 20.30 3.56 12.56
N ARG A 101 19.78 4.60 13.22
CA ARG A 101 18.41 4.60 13.77
C ARG A 101 17.29 4.40 12.74
N THR A 102 17.55 4.54 11.44
CA THR A 102 16.60 4.13 10.39
C THR A 102 16.26 2.63 10.44
N PHE A 103 17.11 1.80 11.05
CA PHE A 103 16.84 0.38 11.31
C PHE A 103 15.57 0.18 12.15
N LEU A 104 15.24 1.09 13.05
CA LEU A 104 13.99 1.05 13.83
C LEU A 104 12.74 1.09 12.95
N MET A 105 12.87 1.56 11.69
CA MET A 105 11.81 1.57 10.69
C MET A 105 11.72 0.26 9.89
N ASP A 106 12.68 -0.64 10.05
CA ASP A 106 12.82 -1.89 9.29
C ASP A 106 12.63 -3.16 10.15
N ILE A 107 12.08 -3.02 11.36
CA ILE A 107 11.84 -4.14 12.28
C ILE A 107 10.49 -4.82 12.00
N GLY A 108 9.39 -4.06 12.09
CA GLY A 108 8.03 -4.58 12.05
C GLY A 108 7.36 -4.35 10.70
N LYS A 109 6.83 -5.42 10.10
CA LYS A 109 5.98 -5.31 8.90
C LYS A 109 4.62 -4.72 9.26
N LYS A 110 4.13 -3.81 8.43
CA LYS A 110 2.83 -3.15 8.57
C LYS A 110 1.96 -3.36 7.34
N SER A 111 0.67 -3.14 7.56
CA SER A 111 -0.40 -3.32 6.59
C SER A 111 -1.39 -2.17 6.77
N ARG A 112 -1.47 -1.25 5.80
CA ARG A 112 -2.36 -0.06 5.81
C ARG A 112 -2.53 0.53 4.43
N THR A 113 -3.57 1.33 4.22
CA THR A 113 -3.86 1.95 2.93
C THR A 113 -3.92 3.48 2.98
N PHE A 114 -3.70 4.08 1.82
CA PHE A 114 -3.79 5.52 1.59
C PHE A 114 -4.68 5.76 0.38
N GLN A 115 -5.87 6.32 0.63
CA GLN A 115 -6.94 6.44 -0.36
C GLN A 115 -7.30 7.88 -0.70
N ASN A 116 -6.96 8.86 0.13
CA ASN A 116 -7.31 10.25 -0.08
C ASN A 116 -6.64 10.84 -1.33
N GLU A 117 -7.43 11.12 -2.37
CA GLU A 117 -6.96 11.73 -3.63
C GLU A 117 -6.40 13.15 -3.46
N SER A 118 -6.68 13.79 -2.32
CA SER A 118 -6.11 15.11 -2.00
C SER A 118 -4.72 15.02 -1.37
N SER A 119 -4.30 13.84 -0.90
CA SER A 119 -3.02 13.67 -0.20
C SER A 119 -1.83 13.63 -1.16
N GLY A 120 -0.72 14.23 -0.74
CA GLY A 120 0.59 14.13 -1.38
C GLY A 120 1.41 12.94 -0.88
N TYR A 121 2.45 12.57 -1.62
CA TYR A 121 3.45 11.61 -1.14
C TYR A 121 4.07 12.05 0.20
N LYS A 122 4.29 13.35 0.38
CA LYS A 122 4.78 13.92 1.64
C LYS A 122 3.83 13.65 2.81
N ASP A 123 2.52 13.69 2.59
CA ASP A 123 1.52 13.37 3.63
C ASP A 123 1.59 11.90 4.02
N VAL A 124 1.75 11.00 3.02
CA VAL A 124 1.95 9.57 3.26
C VAL A 124 3.20 9.34 4.11
N PHE A 125 4.33 9.95 3.77
CA PHE A 125 5.55 9.85 4.58
C PHE A 125 5.37 10.41 5.99
N ASN A 126 4.65 11.52 6.15
CA ASN A 126 4.36 12.08 7.46
C ASN A 126 3.52 11.13 8.32
N ILE A 127 2.49 10.48 7.75
CA ILE A 127 1.68 9.47 8.43
C ILE A 127 2.52 8.24 8.83
N VAL A 128 3.49 7.84 8.00
CA VAL A 128 4.43 6.77 8.36
C VAL A 128 5.28 7.21 9.57
N ASN A 129 5.74 8.46 9.57
CA ASN A 129 6.61 9.01 10.60
C ASN A 129 5.92 9.23 11.96
N THR A 130 4.60 9.43 12.04
CA THR A 130 3.91 9.66 13.33
C THR A 130 4.03 8.51 14.32
N GLY A 131 4.40 7.30 13.87
CA GLY A 131 4.65 6.14 14.73
C GLY A 131 5.95 6.21 15.53
N TYR A 132 6.78 7.24 15.36
CA TYR A 132 8.10 7.34 15.96
C TYR A 132 8.24 8.60 16.83
N LYS A 133 8.77 8.45 18.06
CA LYS A 133 8.89 9.54 19.05
C LYS A 133 9.69 10.76 18.55
N SER A 134 10.74 10.53 17.77
CA SER A 134 11.62 11.58 17.27
C SER A 134 12.16 11.21 15.90
N ILE A 135 11.61 11.88 14.88
CA ILE A 135 11.91 11.60 13.48
C ILE A 135 11.83 12.88 12.67
N GLN A 136 12.70 13.01 11.68
CA GLN A 136 12.63 14.11 10.73
C GLN A 136 13.06 13.58 9.38
N MET A 137 12.29 13.94 8.38
CA MET A 137 12.49 13.57 7.01
C MET A 137 12.67 14.82 6.17
N LEU A 138 13.68 14.84 5.31
CA LEU A 138 13.82 15.87 4.29
C LEU A 138 13.31 15.36 2.94
N ASP A 139 12.28 15.99 2.42
CA ASP A 139 11.75 15.72 1.08
C ASP A 139 11.60 17.02 0.30
N LYS A 140 12.46 17.16 -0.70
CA LYS A 140 12.42 18.20 -1.74
C LYS A 140 12.07 17.63 -3.11
N ILE A 141 11.83 16.31 -3.21
CA ILE A 141 11.67 15.59 -4.47
C ILE A 141 10.21 15.49 -4.86
N THR A 142 9.33 15.13 -3.91
CA THR A 142 7.92 14.95 -4.24
C THR A 142 7.25 16.28 -4.59
N ASN A 143 7.70 17.39 -3.99
CA ASN A 143 7.30 18.76 -4.33
C ASN A 143 5.78 18.96 -4.50
N GLY A 144 4.98 18.40 -3.59
CA GLY A 144 3.50 18.52 -3.63
C GLY A 144 2.80 17.58 -4.61
N THR A 145 3.52 16.65 -5.24
CA THR A 145 2.94 15.61 -6.09
C THR A 145 1.92 14.80 -5.28
N LYS A 146 0.68 14.79 -5.77
CA LYS A 146 -0.42 14.02 -5.19
C LYS A 146 -0.23 12.53 -5.43
N ILE A 147 -0.80 11.72 -4.54
CA ILE A 147 -0.99 10.30 -4.84
C ILE A 147 -2.10 10.23 -5.90
N ASP A 148 -1.70 9.89 -7.12
CA ASP A 148 -2.61 9.74 -8.28
C ASP A 148 -3.32 8.38 -8.28
N LYS A 149 -2.94 7.52 -7.34
CA LYS A 149 -3.44 6.15 -7.20
C LYS A 149 -3.63 5.79 -5.75
N PHE A 150 -4.40 4.73 -5.55
CA PHE A 150 -4.40 3.99 -4.30
C PHE A 150 -2.99 3.52 -3.97
N ILE A 151 -2.58 3.66 -2.71
CA ILE A 151 -1.31 3.14 -2.22
C ILE A 151 -1.60 2.19 -1.06
N VAL A 152 -0.95 1.04 -1.07
CA VAL A 152 -1.05 0.04 0.00
C VAL A 152 0.34 -0.27 0.51
N GLN A 153 0.59 -0.07 1.79
CA GLN A 153 1.70 -0.72 2.49
C GLN A 153 1.18 -2.10 2.89
N TYR A 154 1.67 -3.18 2.28
CA TYR A 154 1.18 -4.53 2.57
C TYR A 154 2.32 -5.47 2.93
N LYS A 155 2.38 -5.89 4.19
CA LYS A 155 3.47 -6.74 4.72
C LYS A 155 4.85 -6.18 4.37
N GLU A 156 4.98 -4.87 4.44
CA GLU A 156 6.22 -4.11 4.26
C GLU A 156 6.57 -3.42 5.57
N THR A 157 7.84 -3.34 5.90
CA THR A 157 8.29 -2.44 6.96
C THR A 157 8.09 -0.99 6.52
N ASP A 158 8.23 -0.03 7.45
CA ASP A 158 8.14 1.38 7.09
C ASP A 158 9.32 1.81 6.21
N TRP A 159 10.51 1.24 6.43
CA TRP A 159 11.67 1.49 5.58
C TRP A 159 11.51 0.93 4.17
N GLU A 160 11.05 -0.33 4.02
CA GLU A 160 10.73 -0.93 2.71
C GLU A 160 9.72 -0.07 1.94
N PHE A 161 8.67 0.37 2.64
CA PHE A 161 7.61 1.19 2.06
C PHE A 161 8.11 2.57 1.61
N ILE A 162 8.90 3.26 2.44
CA ILE A 162 9.48 4.56 2.09
C ILE A 162 10.40 4.43 0.87
N LYS A 163 11.26 3.41 0.84
CA LYS A 163 12.12 3.12 -0.32
C LYS A 163 11.31 2.89 -1.59
N ARG A 164 10.22 2.13 -1.47
CA ARG A 164 9.33 1.88 -2.60
C ARG A 164 8.69 3.17 -3.13
N LEU A 165 8.15 4.02 -2.26
CA LEU A 165 7.55 5.27 -2.71
C LEU A 165 8.59 6.25 -3.27
N ALA A 166 9.77 6.36 -2.67
CA ALA A 166 10.87 7.17 -3.22
C ALA A 166 11.26 6.71 -4.63
N SER A 167 11.24 5.39 -4.87
CA SER A 167 11.56 4.81 -6.18
C SER A 167 10.57 5.19 -7.30
N HIS A 168 9.35 5.64 -6.97
CA HIS A 168 8.41 6.17 -7.96
C HIS A 168 8.94 7.44 -8.64
N PHE A 169 9.87 8.14 -7.99
CA PHE A 169 10.58 9.32 -8.52
C PHE A 169 11.99 8.97 -9.02
N ASN A 170 12.32 7.68 -9.12
CA ASN A 170 13.65 7.15 -9.40
C ASN A 170 14.76 7.66 -8.47
N VAL A 171 14.44 8.01 -7.23
CA VAL A 171 15.44 8.48 -6.25
C VAL A 171 15.61 7.51 -5.08
N PRO A 172 16.80 7.42 -4.49
CA PRO A 172 17.02 6.61 -3.29
C PRO A 172 16.59 7.35 -2.03
N VAL A 173 16.60 6.62 -0.91
CA VAL A 173 16.49 7.16 0.45
C VAL A 173 17.88 7.22 1.06
N VAL A 174 18.23 8.33 1.73
CA VAL A 174 19.54 8.54 2.34
C VAL A 174 19.41 8.47 3.86
N PRO A 175 20.04 7.51 4.55
CA PRO A 175 20.13 7.52 6.00
C PRO A 175 21.11 8.61 6.47
N GLU A 176 20.67 9.49 7.38
CA GLU A 176 21.51 10.58 7.90
C GLU A 176 22.08 10.18 9.28
N CYS A 177 22.95 9.16 9.30
CA CYS A 177 23.43 8.56 10.54
C CYS A 177 24.31 9.47 11.40
N GLN A 178 24.78 10.59 10.89
CA GLN A 178 25.52 11.58 11.66
C GLN A 178 24.63 12.44 12.57
N LEU A 179 23.32 12.41 12.35
CA LEU A 179 22.35 13.20 13.10
C LEU A 179 21.70 12.38 14.23
N GLU A 180 21.21 13.08 15.24
CA GLU A 180 20.45 12.48 16.34
C GLU A 180 19.06 12.02 15.89
N ASN A 181 18.53 11.00 16.58
CA ASN A 181 17.22 10.40 16.31
C ASN A 181 17.09 9.79 14.90
N ILE A 182 15.87 9.45 14.47
CA ILE A 182 15.64 8.93 13.12
C ILE A 182 15.69 10.09 12.13
N ARG A 183 16.66 10.06 11.21
CA ARG A 183 16.87 11.09 10.20
C ARG A 183 17.15 10.46 8.85
N TYR A 184 16.40 10.86 7.85
CA TYR A 184 16.60 10.40 6.48
C TYR A 184 16.12 11.45 5.48
N SER A 185 16.61 11.34 4.26
CA SER A 185 16.30 12.26 3.16
C SER A 185 15.83 11.49 1.94
N ILE A 186 14.90 12.06 1.17
CA ILE A 186 14.42 11.50 -0.10
C ILE A 186 15.19 12.15 -1.24
N GLY A 187 15.99 11.36 -1.97
CA GLY A 187 16.68 11.76 -3.20
C GLY A 187 17.65 12.93 -3.13
N ASN A 188 18.08 13.31 -1.93
CA ASN A 188 19.06 14.35 -1.69
C ASN A 188 19.73 14.13 -0.33
N SER A 189 20.79 14.88 -0.03
CA SER A 189 21.35 14.96 1.33
C SER A 189 20.68 16.06 2.16
N GLY A 190 20.56 15.81 3.47
CA GLY A 190 20.08 16.76 4.46
C GLY A 190 21.03 17.95 4.64
N CYS A 191 22.33 17.69 4.52
CA CYS A 191 23.38 18.70 4.45
C CYS A 191 23.63 19.03 2.97
N CYS A 192 23.49 20.26 2.51
CA CYS A 192 23.77 20.65 1.11
C CYS A 192 25.21 21.17 0.98
N LYS A 193 26.21 20.32 1.27
CA LYS A 193 27.63 20.72 1.22
C LYS A 193 28.29 20.21 -0.06
N THR A 194 29.05 21.08 -0.70
CA THR A 194 29.91 20.72 -1.84
C THR A 194 31.34 20.55 -1.36
N TYR A 195 31.89 19.36 -1.58
CA TYR A 195 33.28 19.02 -1.28
C TYR A 195 34.16 19.17 -2.52
N LYS A 196 35.45 19.37 -2.31
CA LYS A 196 36.47 19.38 -3.37
C LYS A 196 37.53 18.35 -3.03
N LEU A 197 37.81 17.45 -3.97
CA LEU A 197 38.86 16.46 -3.84
C LEU A 197 39.90 16.64 -4.95
N ASP A 198 41.16 16.53 -4.57
CA ASP A 198 42.30 16.49 -5.48
C ASP A 198 43.23 15.33 -5.13
N GLU A 199 42.64 14.14 -5.04
CA GLU A 199 43.35 12.90 -4.77
C GLU A 199 43.96 12.31 -6.05
N PHE A 200 45.12 11.69 -5.91
CA PHE A 200 45.84 11.04 -7.02
C PHE A 200 45.60 9.54 -7.05
N ASN A 201 45.32 8.92 -5.90
CA ASN A 201 45.03 7.50 -5.77
C ASN A 201 43.52 7.28 -5.85
N TYR A 202 43.04 6.80 -6.99
CA TYR A 202 41.65 6.44 -7.21
C TYR A 202 41.52 5.34 -8.25
N SER A 203 40.39 4.64 -8.24
CA SER A 203 40.04 3.70 -9.30
C SER A 203 38.75 4.12 -10.01
N ILE A 204 38.59 3.68 -11.26
CA ILE A 204 37.41 3.96 -12.07
C ILE A 204 36.77 2.61 -12.44
N LYS A 205 35.47 2.47 -12.20
CA LYS A 205 34.70 1.27 -12.56
C LYS A 205 33.47 1.67 -13.36
N LYS A 206 32.98 0.79 -14.24
CA LYS A 206 31.72 0.98 -14.97
C LYS A 206 30.80 -0.22 -14.75
N GLU A 207 29.66 0.02 -14.11
CA GLU A 207 28.71 -1.04 -13.74
C GLU A 207 27.72 -1.35 -14.87
N LEU A 208 28.17 -2.14 -15.86
CA LEU A 208 27.39 -2.43 -17.07
C LEU A 208 26.12 -3.27 -16.79
N GLN A 209 26.16 -4.15 -15.79
CA GLN A 209 24.98 -4.94 -15.40
C GLN A 209 23.90 -4.03 -14.81
N GLU A 210 24.28 -3.13 -13.89
CA GLU A 210 23.39 -2.15 -13.29
C GLU A 210 22.78 -1.22 -14.36
N TYR A 211 23.58 -0.78 -15.34
CA TYR A 211 23.10 -0.01 -16.47
C TYR A 211 22.01 -0.74 -17.26
N LYS A 212 22.24 -1.98 -17.69
CA LYS A 212 21.25 -2.76 -18.45
C LYS A 212 19.95 -2.95 -17.68
N LEU A 213 20.05 -3.23 -16.37
CA LEU A 213 18.87 -3.38 -15.52
C LEU A 213 18.09 -2.08 -15.37
N LYS A 214 18.76 -0.93 -15.16
CA LYS A 214 18.09 0.37 -14.99
C LYS A 214 17.47 0.90 -16.29
N SER A 215 18.23 0.87 -17.38
CA SER A 215 17.79 1.37 -18.70
C SER A 215 16.63 0.54 -19.27
N GLY A 216 16.62 -0.77 -19.04
CA GLY A 216 15.51 -1.64 -19.45
C GLY A 216 14.27 -1.57 -18.56
N ASN A 217 14.34 -0.96 -17.36
CA ASN A 217 13.27 -1.02 -16.36
C ASN A 217 12.93 0.37 -15.75
N GLY A 218 12.58 1.32 -16.62
CA GLY A 218 11.90 2.56 -16.19
C GLY A 218 12.81 3.66 -15.63
N VAL A 219 14.13 3.61 -15.82
CA VAL A 219 15.04 4.74 -15.59
C VAL A 219 15.38 5.39 -16.93
N ASN A 220 14.56 6.36 -17.34
CA ASN A 220 14.69 7.01 -18.65
C ASN A 220 15.91 7.95 -18.74
N GLY A 221 16.47 8.07 -19.96
CA GLY A 221 17.54 9.03 -20.27
C GLY A 221 18.91 8.69 -19.66
N LEU A 222 19.13 7.41 -19.36
CA LEU A 222 20.36 6.85 -18.81
C LEU A 222 21.26 6.33 -19.92
N SER A 223 22.56 6.67 -19.88
CA SER A 223 23.59 6.05 -20.71
C SER A 223 24.58 5.27 -19.83
N ASP A 224 25.34 4.37 -20.43
CA ASP A 224 26.32 3.53 -19.71
C ASP A 224 27.43 4.37 -19.04
N VAL A 225 27.73 5.56 -19.57
CA VAL A 225 28.67 6.52 -18.97
C VAL A 225 28.17 7.08 -17.64
N ASN A 226 26.86 7.09 -17.38
CA ASN A 226 26.32 7.52 -16.08
C ASN A 226 26.59 6.48 -14.97
N LEU A 227 26.96 5.24 -15.30
CA LEU A 227 27.30 4.18 -14.34
C LEU A 227 28.81 4.05 -14.12
N ILE A 228 29.58 5.06 -14.56
CA ILE A 228 30.97 5.20 -14.16
C ILE A 228 31.01 5.66 -12.70
N SER A 229 31.71 4.89 -11.86
CA SER A 229 31.97 5.20 -10.46
C SER A 229 33.44 5.47 -10.24
N TYR A 230 33.75 6.46 -9.41
CA TYR A 230 35.12 6.74 -8.96
C TYR A 230 35.25 6.28 -7.50
N GLU A 231 36.19 5.38 -7.23
CA GLU A 231 36.53 4.98 -5.86
C GLU A 231 37.75 5.79 -5.40
N VAL A 232 37.55 6.66 -4.41
CA VAL A 232 38.57 7.60 -3.92
C VAL A 232 38.81 7.36 -2.44
N ILE A 233 40.09 7.30 -2.05
CA ILE A 233 40.51 7.21 -0.65
C ILE A 233 40.96 8.58 -0.18
N THR A 234 40.44 9.05 0.95
CA THR A 234 40.81 10.34 1.56
C THR A 234 40.57 10.33 3.07
N ASN A 235 41.20 11.26 3.78
CA ASN A 235 40.98 11.45 5.22
C ASN A 235 39.82 12.43 5.51
N GLN A 236 39.27 13.07 4.47
CA GLN A 236 38.10 13.95 4.64
C GLN A 236 36.83 13.16 4.99
N ILE A 237 36.11 13.62 6.01
CA ILE A 237 34.79 13.09 6.38
C ILE A 237 33.70 13.79 5.56
N MET A 238 32.98 13.00 4.78
CA MET A 238 31.91 13.43 3.90
C MET A 238 30.69 12.52 4.09
N TYR A 239 29.52 13.02 3.72
CA TYR A 239 28.25 12.32 3.94
C TYR A 239 27.55 11.96 2.63
N LEU A 240 26.76 10.90 2.65
CA LEU A 240 26.05 10.39 1.49
C LEU A 240 25.26 11.48 0.76
N HIS A 241 25.18 11.32 -0.55
CA HIS A 241 24.42 12.16 -1.48
C HIS A 241 24.82 13.66 -1.52
N ASN A 242 25.91 14.06 -0.85
CA ASN A 242 26.54 15.36 -1.06
C ASN A 242 27.29 15.41 -2.39
N LEU A 243 27.46 16.64 -2.90
CA LEU A 243 28.20 16.91 -4.12
C LEU A 243 29.71 16.94 -3.85
N VAL A 244 30.49 16.35 -4.75
CA VAL A 244 31.95 16.29 -4.72
C VAL A 244 32.46 16.70 -6.09
N ASN A 245 33.24 17.77 -6.14
CA ASN A 245 33.98 18.15 -7.32
C ASN A 245 35.29 17.35 -7.36
N PHE A 246 35.42 16.45 -8.33
CA PHE A 246 36.58 15.57 -8.50
C PHE A 246 36.93 15.44 -9.99
N LYS A 247 38.20 15.67 -10.35
CA LYS A 247 38.72 15.60 -11.73
C LYS A 247 37.86 16.36 -12.76
N GLY A 248 37.42 17.58 -12.40
CA GLY A 248 36.60 18.44 -13.25
C GLY A 248 35.13 18.01 -13.40
N ARG A 249 34.67 17.03 -12.60
CA ARG A 249 33.29 16.53 -12.61
C ARG A 249 32.60 16.79 -11.29
N SER A 250 31.29 17.04 -11.35
CA SER A 250 30.42 17.14 -10.18
C SER A 250 29.75 15.78 -9.95
N LEU A 251 30.20 15.07 -8.93
CA LEU A 251 29.74 13.72 -8.59
C LEU A 251 29.08 13.70 -7.22
N TYR A 252 28.35 12.64 -6.91
CA TYR A 252 27.64 12.47 -5.65
C TYR A 252 28.15 11.24 -4.91
N ILE A 253 28.20 11.31 -3.58
CA ILE A 253 28.64 10.19 -2.75
C ILE A 253 27.54 9.14 -2.69
N TYR A 254 27.77 7.99 -3.34
CA TYR A 254 26.83 6.86 -3.38
C TYR A 254 27.04 5.91 -2.19
N LYS A 255 28.31 5.64 -1.85
CA LYS A 255 28.72 4.76 -0.75
C LYS A 255 29.96 5.30 -0.06
N SER A 256 30.10 5.06 1.24
CA SER A 256 31.30 5.34 2.02
C SER A 256 31.66 4.16 2.93
N GLU A 257 32.94 3.85 3.00
CA GLU A 257 33.53 2.89 3.93
C GLU A 257 34.63 3.61 4.71
N MET A 258 34.43 3.80 6.01
CA MET A 258 35.43 4.37 6.91
C MET A 258 36.10 3.26 7.69
N GLU A 259 37.42 3.29 7.77
CA GLU A 259 38.22 2.32 8.51
C GLU A 259 39.40 2.98 9.24
N LEU A 260 39.97 2.24 10.19
CA LEU A 260 41.20 2.64 10.87
C LEU A 260 42.39 1.89 10.24
N VAL A 261 43.24 2.59 9.49
CA VAL A 261 44.44 2.03 8.85
C VAL A 261 45.67 2.59 9.56
N ASN A 262 46.46 1.71 10.19
CA ASN A 262 47.66 2.09 10.95
C ASN A 262 47.40 3.20 11.99
N GLY A 263 46.21 3.20 12.62
CA GLY A 263 45.82 4.19 13.63
C GLY A 263 45.29 5.52 13.07
N VAL A 264 45.14 5.66 11.76
CA VAL A 264 44.60 6.84 11.08
C VAL A 264 43.25 6.50 10.43
N ILE A 265 42.28 7.42 10.52
CA ILE A 265 40.98 7.25 9.84
C ILE A 265 41.19 7.41 8.34
N SER A 266 40.82 6.38 7.59
CA SER A 266 40.78 6.38 6.13
C SER A 266 39.34 6.20 5.65
N ASN A 267 38.94 6.96 4.63
CA ASN A 267 37.61 6.86 4.05
C ASN A 267 37.71 6.53 2.57
N LYS A 268 37.07 5.44 2.17
CA LYS A 268 36.85 5.09 0.78
C LYS A 268 35.45 5.53 0.37
N TYR A 269 35.35 6.38 -0.65
CA TYR A 269 34.08 6.85 -1.21
C TYR A 269 33.88 6.32 -2.61
N VAL A 270 32.64 5.91 -2.92
CA VAL A 270 32.18 5.64 -4.28
C VAL A 270 31.40 6.84 -4.77
N LEU A 271 31.93 7.54 -5.77
CA LEU A 271 31.34 8.75 -6.34
C LEU A 271 30.67 8.42 -7.68
N ARG A 272 29.44 8.90 -7.89
CA ARG A 272 28.64 8.63 -9.10
C ARG A 272 28.03 9.90 -9.69
N ASP A 273 27.72 9.85 -10.98
CA ASP A 273 26.92 10.88 -11.64
C ASP A 273 25.49 10.93 -11.05
N ALA A 274 24.83 12.09 -11.12
CA ALA A 274 23.47 12.28 -10.63
C ALA A 274 22.48 11.24 -11.21
N LYS A 275 22.60 10.93 -12.51
CA LYS A 275 21.76 9.91 -13.15
C LYS A 275 22.16 8.49 -12.75
N GLY A 276 23.43 8.26 -12.43
CA GLY A 276 23.96 6.98 -11.98
C GLY A 276 23.38 6.53 -10.62
N ILE A 277 23.06 7.48 -9.74
CA ILE A 277 22.46 7.20 -8.43
C ILE A 277 20.97 6.82 -8.52
N LYS A 278 20.28 7.18 -9.60
CA LYS A 278 18.84 6.90 -9.76
C LYS A 278 18.52 5.43 -9.56
N VAL A 279 17.37 5.14 -8.95
CA VAL A 279 16.93 3.77 -8.67
C VAL A 279 15.76 3.38 -9.57
N ARG A 280 15.63 2.08 -9.86
CA ARG A 280 14.46 1.55 -10.55
C ARG A 280 13.22 1.64 -9.65
N LYS A 281 12.04 1.76 -10.26
CA LYS A 281 10.79 1.65 -9.52
C LYS A 281 10.69 0.28 -8.87
N ILE A 282 10.38 0.26 -7.59
CA ILE A 282 10.18 -0.93 -6.76
C ILE A 282 8.67 -1.19 -6.69
N TYR A 283 8.30 -2.46 -6.70
CA TYR A 283 6.91 -2.91 -6.59
C TYR A 283 6.74 -3.82 -5.38
N ASN A 284 5.59 -3.77 -4.74
CA ASN A 284 5.24 -4.73 -3.70
C ASN A 284 4.54 -5.94 -4.31
N ASN A 285 5.31 -6.95 -4.72
CA ASN A 285 4.73 -8.15 -5.33
C ASN A 285 3.90 -9.02 -4.36
N LYS A 286 3.92 -8.73 -3.05
CA LYS A 286 3.17 -9.49 -2.04
C LYS A 286 1.65 -9.26 -2.14
N ILE A 287 1.20 -8.22 -2.86
CA ILE A 287 -0.22 -7.93 -3.09
C ILE A 287 -0.78 -8.65 -4.32
N VAL A 288 0.05 -9.23 -5.18
CA VAL A 288 -0.46 -9.84 -6.43
C VAL A 288 -1.38 -11.01 -6.10
N GLY A 289 -2.59 -10.99 -6.63
CA GLY A 289 -3.58 -12.05 -6.48
C GLY A 289 -4.29 -12.10 -5.14
N ILE A 290 -4.03 -11.16 -4.21
CA ILE A 290 -4.77 -11.11 -2.94
C ILE A 290 -6.05 -10.29 -3.07
N SER A 291 -6.93 -10.45 -2.09
CA SER A 291 -8.02 -9.51 -1.84
C SER A 291 -7.92 -8.91 -0.45
N LEU A 292 -8.18 -7.61 -0.34
CA LEU A 292 -8.39 -6.94 0.94
C LEU A 292 -9.89 -6.89 1.23
N GLU A 293 -10.29 -7.33 2.42
CA GLU A 293 -11.68 -7.26 2.85
C GLU A 293 -12.08 -5.83 3.22
N GLY A 294 -13.32 -5.47 2.92
CA GLY A 294 -13.89 -4.19 3.30
C GLY A 294 -15.41 -4.19 3.21
N ASN A 295 -15.99 -3.02 3.50
CA ASN A 295 -17.41 -2.77 3.37
C ASN A 295 -17.65 -1.58 2.45
N ILE A 296 -18.73 -1.62 1.67
CA ILE A 296 -19.13 -0.51 0.82
C ILE A 296 -19.51 0.68 1.69
N SER A 297 -18.91 1.84 1.40
CA SER A 297 -19.26 3.10 2.05
C SER A 297 -20.08 4.02 1.15
N ASP A 298 -19.97 3.86 -0.17
CA ASP A 298 -20.75 4.61 -1.16
C ASP A 298 -20.76 3.87 -2.50
N THR A 299 -21.77 4.14 -3.32
CA THR A 299 -21.95 3.54 -4.64
C THR A 299 -22.40 4.58 -5.65
N LYS A 300 -21.78 4.59 -6.83
CA LYS A 300 -22.15 5.49 -7.92
C LYS A 300 -21.91 4.80 -9.25
N ASN A 301 -22.93 4.68 -10.10
CA ASN A 301 -22.81 4.03 -11.41
C ASN A 301 -22.18 2.62 -11.29
N ASP A 302 -21.01 2.41 -11.87
CA ASP A 302 -20.23 1.17 -11.89
C ASP A 302 -19.04 1.18 -10.91
N VAL A 303 -18.97 2.17 -10.02
CA VAL A 303 -17.90 2.34 -9.04
C VAL A 303 -18.40 2.35 -7.61
N VAL A 304 -17.52 1.96 -6.69
CA VAL A 304 -17.78 1.88 -5.25
C VAL A 304 -16.68 2.54 -4.44
N LYS A 305 -17.03 3.08 -3.28
CA LYS A 305 -16.08 3.43 -2.22
C LYS A 305 -16.07 2.35 -1.16
N ILE A 306 -14.89 2.06 -0.61
CA ILE A 306 -14.68 0.93 0.27
C ILE A 306 -13.98 1.38 1.57
N ASN A 307 -14.56 1.03 2.71
CA ASN A 307 -13.87 1.04 3.99
C ASN A 307 -13.15 -0.30 4.17
N LEU A 308 -11.82 -0.30 4.12
CA LEU A 308 -11.03 -1.54 4.21
C LEU A 308 -10.78 -1.92 5.67
N LYS A 309 -10.94 -3.22 5.98
CA LYS A 309 -10.73 -3.76 7.33
C LYS A 309 -9.28 -3.64 7.81
N ILE A 310 -8.33 -3.65 6.88
CA ILE A 310 -6.89 -3.45 7.13
C ILE A 310 -6.59 -2.12 7.85
N ASP A 311 -7.46 -1.11 7.69
CA ASP A 311 -7.33 0.21 8.33
C ASP A 311 -8.18 0.33 9.62
N GLY A 312 -8.65 -0.80 10.15
CA GLY A 312 -9.52 -0.84 11.34
C GLY A 312 -10.99 -0.51 11.04
N GLY A 313 -11.42 -0.54 9.77
CA GLY A 313 -12.83 -0.42 9.38
C GLY A 313 -13.43 0.98 9.46
N GLN A 314 -12.63 2.01 9.79
CA GLN A 314 -13.05 3.41 9.74
C GLN A 314 -12.23 4.18 8.71
N ASN A 315 -12.87 5.18 8.10
CA ASN A 315 -12.35 5.95 6.98
C ASN A 315 -11.30 6.98 7.44
N LYS A 316 -10.21 6.52 8.08
CA LYS A 316 -9.16 7.38 8.64
C LYS A 316 -8.22 7.96 7.58
N GLY A 317 -8.19 7.38 6.37
CA GLY A 317 -7.27 7.72 5.28
C GLY A 317 -7.92 8.32 4.04
N GLY A 318 -9.18 8.77 4.13
CA GLY A 318 -10.01 9.20 2.99
C GLY A 318 -10.56 8.05 2.15
N SER A 319 -11.38 8.35 1.15
CA SER A 319 -12.00 7.35 0.28
C SER A 319 -11.85 7.70 -1.20
N ARG A 320 -11.73 6.68 -2.04
CA ARG A 320 -11.69 6.81 -3.51
C ARG A 320 -12.60 5.80 -4.18
N TRP A 321 -12.93 6.09 -5.43
CA TRP A 321 -13.74 5.20 -6.26
C TRP A 321 -12.90 4.05 -6.82
N PHE A 322 -13.44 2.83 -6.72
CA PHE A 322 -12.90 1.63 -7.32
C PHE A 322 -13.91 1.05 -8.33
N PRO A 323 -13.47 0.57 -9.49
CA PRO A 323 -14.34 -0.17 -10.41
C PRO A 323 -14.95 -1.40 -9.71
N TYR A 324 -16.21 -1.69 -9.99
CA TYR A 324 -16.87 -2.91 -9.54
C TYR A 324 -16.94 -3.94 -10.65
N SER A 325 -16.54 -5.18 -10.36
CA SER A 325 -16.60 -6.29 -11.30
C SER A 325 -18.03 -6.80 -11.45
N THR A 326 -18.53 -6.82 -12.68
CA THR A 326 -19.78 -7.52 -13.04
C THR A 326 -19.50 -8.77 -13.87
N VAL A 327 -20.41 -9.74 -13.80
CA VAL A 327 -20.33 -11.00 -14.57
C VAL A 327 -20.69 -10.83 -16.04
N TYR A 328 -21.38 -9.75 -16.40
CA TYR A 328 -21.79 -9.46 -17.78
C TYR A 328 -22.03 -7.96 -17.96
N SER A 329 -21.44 -7.35 -18.99
CA SER A 329 -21.68 -5.96 -19.39
C SER A 329 -21.36 -5.77 -20.87
N SER A 330 -22.16 -4.96 -21.56
CA SER A 330 -22.01 -4.59 -22.97
C SER A 330 -22.13 -3.07 -23.14
N PRO A 331 -21.46 -2.46 -24.15
CA PRO A 331 -21.47 -1.00 -24.34
C PRO A 331 -22.85 -0.37 -24.60
N ASP A 332 -23.84 -1.17 -24.99
CA ASP A 332 -25.22 -0.75 -25.25
C ASP A 332 -26.10 -0.67 -23.98
N GLY A 333 -25.52 -0.99 -22.81
CA GLY A 333 -26.22 -1.02 -21.52
C GLY A 333 -26.81 -2.38 -21.16
N THR A 334 -26.69 -3.39 -22.03
CA THR A 334 -27.08 -4.77 -21.72
C THR A 334 -26.08 -5.37 -20.72
N GLY A 335 -26.56 -5.92 -19.60
CA GLY A 335 -25.64 -6.48 -18.61
C GLY A 335 -26.29 -6.92 -17.31
N TRP A 336 -25.46 -7.44 -16.42
CA TRP A 336 -25.80 -7.72 -15.03
C TRP A 336 -25.48 -6.50 -14.16
N TYR A 337 -26.42 -5.55 -14.10
CA TYR A 337 -26.27 -4.35 -13.28
C TYR A 337 -26.89 -4.55 -11.89
N CYS A 338 -26.11 -5.19 -11.00
CA CYS A 338 -26.48 -5.44 -9.61
C CYS A 338 -25.40 -4.86 -8.69
N MET A 339 -25.44 -3.54 -8.49
CA MET A 339 -24.49 -2.85 -7.62
C MET A 339 -24.72 -3.25 -6.15
N PRO A 340 -23.65 -3.43 -5.35
CA PRO A 340 -23.79 -3.73 -3.94
C PRO A 340 -24.36 -2.51 -3.19
N GLU A 341 -24.89 -2.75 -2.00
CA GLU A 341 -25.45 -1.70 -1.15
C GLU A 341 -24.43 -1.19 -0.13
N VAL A 342 -24.63 0.04 0.37
CA VAL A 342 -23.84 0.57 1.49
C VAL A 342 -23.94 -0.38 2.69
N GLY A 343 -22.78 -0.78 3.22
CA GLY A 343 -22.65 -1.76 4.28
C GLY A 343 -22.27 -3.17 3.81
N ASP A 344 -22.51 -3.51 2.55
CA ASP A 344 -22.20 -4.84 2.01
C ASP A 344 -20.70 -5.14 2.14
N ALA A 345 -20.39 -6.36 2.57
CA ALA A 345 -19.02 -6.83 2.65
C ALA A 345 -18.51 -7.23 1.26
N ILE A 346 -17.34 -6.74 0.88
CA ILE A 346 -16.74 -6.98 -0.43
C ILE A 346 -15.26 -7.35 -0.29
N ARG A 347 -14.63 -7.66 -1.43
CA ARG A 347 -13.19 -7.87 -1.56
C ARG A 347 -12.63 -6.88 -2.59
N LEU A 348 -11.60 -6.13 -2.24
CA LEU A 348 -10.80 -5.35 -3.18
C LEU A 348 -9.66 -6.23 -3.69
N TYR A 349 -9.72 -6.64 -4.96
CA TYR A 349 -8.77 -7.57 -5.56
C TYR A 349 -7.66 -6.84 -6.33
N PHE A 350 -6.45 -7.41 -6.28
CA PHE A 350 -5.26 -6.86 -6.93
C PHE A 350 -4.78 -7.87 -8.00
N PRO A 351 -5.05 -7.61 -9.29
CA PRO A 351 -4.65 -8.52 -10.36
C PRO A 351 -3.13 -8.55 -10.57
N ASP A 352 -2.44 -7.46 -10.23
CA ASP A 352 -1.00 -7.28 -10.39
C ASP A 352 -0.40 -6.45 -9.25
N ASN A 353 0.83 -5.97 -9.44
CA ASN A 353 1.58 -5.19 -8.44
C ASN A 353 1.41 -3.67 -8.59
N GLU A 354 0.49 -3.21 -9.45
CA GLU A 354 0.11 -1.81 -9.60
C GLU A 354 -1.22 -1.57 -8.91
N GLU A 355 -1.17 -0.92 -7.75
CA GLU A 355 -2.35 -0.76 -6.87
C GLU A 355 -3.52 -0.01 -7.53
N LYS A 356 -3.26 0.77 -8.59
CA LYS A 356 -4.29 1.46 -9.38
C LYS A 356 -5.21 0.50 -10.15
N ASN A 357 -4.75 -0.71 -10.45
CA ASN A 357 -5.49 -1.72 -11.17
C ASN A 357 -6.40 -2.54 -10.25
N ALA A 358 -6.43 -2.21 -8.95
CA ALA A 358 -7.32 -2.87 -8.00
C ALA A 358 -8.80 -2.56 -8.31
N TYR A 359 -9.64 -3.57 -8.18
CA TYR A 359 -11.08 -3.46 -8.41
C TYR A 359 -11.87 -4.28 -7.39
N ALA A 360 -13.09 -3.82 -7.12
CA ALA A 360 -13.99 -4.46 -6.18
C ALA A 360 -14.60 -5.71 -6.83
N ILE A 361 -14.53 -6.83 -6.14
CA ILE A 361 -15.18 -8.08 -6.52
C ILE A 361 -16.19 -8.51 -5.46
N SER A 362 -17.13 -9.32 -5.94
CA SER A 362 -18.29 -9.94 -5.29
C SER A 362 -18.38 -9.87 -3.77
N SER A 363 -19.62 -9.73 -3.32
CA SER A 363 -20.00 -9.75 -1.91
C SER A 363 -19.54 -11.04 -1.23
N VAL A 364 -18.88 -10.92 -0.09
CA VAL A 364 -18.54 -12.08 0.74
C VAL A 364 -19.85 -12.71 1.21
N ASN A 365 -20.03 -14.02 1.01
CA ASN A 365 -21.23 -14.72 1.48
C ASN A 365 -21.23 -14.77 3.03
N LEU A 366 -21.70 -13.69 3.64
CA LEU A 366 -21.91 -13.59 5.08
C LEU A 366 -23.21 -14.29 5.47
N GLN A 367 -23.24 -14.78 6.71
CA GLN A 367 -24.45 -15.33 7.31
C GLN A 367 -25.59 -14.31 7.19
N SER A 368 -26.73 -14.77 6.68
CA SER A 368 -27.93 -13.95 6.55
C SER A 368 -28.40 -13.48 7.94
N SER A 369 -28.77 -12.22 8.06
CA SER A 369 -29.45 -11.70 9.26
C SER A 369 -30.85 -12.31 9.43
N ASP A 370 -31.47 -12.72 8.32
CA ASP A 370 -32.67 -13.56 8.32
C ASP A 370 -32.26 -15.03 8.21
N SER A 371 -32.43 -15.78 9.30
CA SER A 371 -32.05 -17.20 9.39
C SER A 371 -32.84 -18.11 8.44
N LYS A 372 -33.94 -17.62 7.85
CA LYS A 372 -34.72 -18.37 6.85
C LYS A 372 -34.18 -18.16 5.43
N LYS A 373 -33.42 -17.09 5.18
CA LYS A 373 -32.87 -16.79 3.85
C LYS A 373 -31.48 -17.40 3.67
N ARG A 374 -31.28 -18.02 2.51
CA ARG A 374 -30.01 -18.70 2.14
C ARG A 374 -29.59 -19.78 3.16
N SER A 375 -30.57 -20.42 3.81
CA SER A 375 -30.36 -21.51 4.77
C SER A 375 -30.48 -22.90 4.16
N ASP A 376 -31.30 -23.04 3.12
CA ASP A 376 -31.44 -24.27 2.33
C ASP A 376 -30.74 -24.12 0.97
N PRO A 377 -29.65 -24.87 0.70
CA PRO A 377 -28.95 -24.80 -0.58
C PRO A 377 -29.77 -25.32 -1.76
N SER A 378 -30.89 -26.03 -1.56
CA SER A 378 -31.79 -26.43 -2.64
C SER A 378 -32.61 -25.26 -3.20
N VAL A 379 -32.85 -24.23 -2.37
CA VAL A 379 -33.61 -23.02 -2.73
C VAL A 379 -32.65 -21.93 -3.22
N LYS A 380 -32.79 -21.53 -4.49
CA LYS A 380 -32.05 -20.41 -5.07
C LYS A 380 -32.94 -19.17 -5.08
N SER A 381 -32.40 -18.04 -4.67
CA SER A 381 -33.16 -16.79 -4.62
C SER A 381 -32.31 -15.62 -5.11
N LEU A 382 -32.93 -14.75 -5.92
CA LEU A 382 -32.40 -13.43 -6.25
C LEU A 382 -33.32 -12.40 -5.63
N GLY A 383 -32.81 -11.63 -4.67
CA GLY A 383 -33.62 -10.70 -3.88
C GLY A 383 -32.98 -9.34 -3.74
N THR A 384 -33.83 -8.34 -3.50
CA THR A 384 -33.41 -6.96 -3.19
C THR A 384 -33.83 -6.59 -1.76
N LYS A 385 -33.21 -5.54 -1.18
CA LYS A 385 -33.66 -5.00 0.12
C LYS A 385 -35.12 -4.55 0.15
N TYR A 386 -35.74 -4.34 -1.02
CA TYR A 386 -37.13 -3.90 -1.18
C TYR A 386 -38.14 -5.05 -1.20
N GLY A 387 -37.71 -6.26 -0.84
CA GLY A 387 -38.57 -7.46 -0.79
C GLY A 387 -39.06 -7.94 -2.16
N LYS A 388 -38.37 -7.55 -3.24
CA LYS A 388 -38.58 -8.10 -4.59
C LYS A 388 -37.70 -9.32 -4.76
N GLU A 389 -38.28 -10.46 -5.10
CA GLU A 389 -37.55 -11.73 -5.13
C GLU A 389 -37.99 -12.62 -6.30
N VAL A 390 -37.03 -13.36 -6.87
CA VAL A 390 -37.27 -14.53 -7.70
C VAL A 390 -36.72 -15.74 -6.96
N VAL A 391 -37.56 -16.73 -6.70
CA VAL A 391 -37.22 -17.92 -5.90
C VAL A 391 -37.42 -19.18 -6.74
N MET A 392 -36.39 -20.01 -6.83
CA MET A 392 -36.41 -21.31 -7.49
C MET A 392 -36.19 -22.38 -6.43
N LYS A 393 -37.17 -23.25 -6.23
CA LYS A 393 -37.14 -24.32 -5.24
C LYS A 393 -37.66 -25.62 -5.85
N PRO A 394 -37.39 -26.79 -5.26
CA PRO A 394 -38.00 -28.03 -5.72
C PRO A 394 -39.53 -27.88 -5.83
N GLY A 395 -40.10 -28.23 -6.99
CA GLY A 395 -41.54 -28.16 -7.24
C GLY A 395 -42.09 -26.80 -7.67
N ALA A 396 -41.32 -25.70 -7.63
CA ALA A 396 -41.86 -24.38 -7.96
C ALA A 396 -40.85 -23.28 -8.33
N VAL A 397 -41.30 -22.33 -9.15
CA VAL A 397 -40.68 -21.01 -9.35
C VAL A 397 -41.66 -19.93 -8.89
N GLU A 398 -41.19 -18.98 -8.08
CA GLU A 398 -41.98 -17.88 -7.54
C GLU A 398 -41.35 -16.52 -7.91
N ILE A 399 -42.18 -15.59 -8.37
CA ILE A 399 -41.83 -14.17 -8.59
C ILE A 399 -42.64 -13.34 -7.60
N ILE A 400 -41.95 -12.67 -6.69
CA ILE A 400 -42.52 -12.00 -5.53
C ILE A 400 -42.29 -10.50 -5.68
N GLY A 401 -43.38 -9.74 -5.81
CA GLY A 401 -43.36 -8.29 -5.79
C GLY A 401 -43.45 -7.71 -4.38
N ASN A 402 -44.21 -8.33 -3.50
CA ASN A 402 -44.26 -8.09 -2.06
C ASN A 402 -45.05 -9.26 -1.42
N GLY A 403 -45.37 -9.19 -0.13
CA GLY A 403 -46.12 -10.28 0.54
C GLY A 403 -47.47 -10.65 -0.09
N ASN A 404 -48.08 -9.76 -0.88
CA ASN A 404 -49.41 -9.95 -1.48
C ASN A 404 -49.41 -9.99 -3.02
N LEU A 405 -48.28 -9.71 -3.67
CA LEU A 405 -48.11 -9.74 -5.12
C LEU A 405 -47.17 -10.91 -5.50
N LEU A 406 -47.75 -11.99 -6.00
CA LEU A 406 -47.08 -13.26 -6.24
C LEU A 406 -47.50 -13.85 -7.59
N MET A 407 -46.53 -14.27 -8.38
CA MET A 407 -46.72 -15.24 -9.46
C MET A 407 -45.99 -16.53 -9.08
N ARG A 408 -46.66 -17.68 -9.20
CA ARG A 408 -46.12 -18.99 -8.86
C ARG A 408 -46.37 -19.97 -9.99
N LEU A 409 -45.33 -20.69 -10.39
CA LEU A 409 -45.39 -21.80 -11.31
C LEU A 409 -45.02 -23.05 -10.52
N THR A 410 -45.86 -24.08 -10.55
CA THR A 410 -45.66 -25.34 -9.81
C THR A 410 -45.72 -26.54 -10.73
N ASP A 411 -44.95 -27.58 -10.39
CA ASP A 411 -44.88 -28.81 -11.21
C ASP A 411 -46.25 -29.52 -11.29
N ASP A 412 -46.98 -29.59 -10.16
CA ASP A 412 -48.24 -30.33 -10.08
C ASP A 412 -49.50 -29.45 -10.22
N GLY A 413 -49.38 -28.14 -9.98
CA GLY A 413 -50.52 -27.22 -9.86
C GLY A 413 -50.64 -26.16 -10.96
N GLY A 414 -49.70 -26.12 -11.91
CA GLY A 414 -49.71 -25.14 -13.00
C GLY A 414 -49.31 -23.73 -12.55
N ILE A 415 -50.01 -22.70 -13.07
CA ILE A 415 -49.66 -21.28 -12.90
C ILE A 415 -50.71 -20.57 -12.02
N GLU A 416 -50.23 -19.82 -11.03
CA GLU A 416 -51.03 -19.00 -10.12
C GLU A 416 -50.55 -17.54 -10.14
N VAL A 417 -51.48 -16.59 -10.31
CA VAL A 417 -51.22 -15.14 -10.22
C VAL A 417 -52.12 -14.56 -9.13
N LYS A 418 -51.50 -13.98 -8.10
CA LYS A 418 -52.15 -13.40 -6.93
C LYS A 418 -51.76 -11.94 -6.76
N SER A 419 -52.76 -11.10 -6.52
CA SER A 419 -52.60 -9.67 -6.27
C SER A 419 -53.71 -9.17 -5.34
N ASP A 420 -53.36 -8.33 -4.38
CA ASP A 420 -54.29 -7.55 -3.57
C ASP A 420 -54.67 -6.20 -4.21
N LYS A 421 -54.17 -5.97 -5.44
CA LYS A 421 -54.47 -4.82 -6.32
C LYS A 421 -55.04 -5.30 -7.65
N LYS A 422 -55.45 -4.35 -8.50
CA LYS A 422 -55.96 -4.61 -9.85
C LYS A 422 -54.95 -5.41 -10.69
N ILE A 423 -55.42 -6.46 -11.36
CA ILE A 423 -54.71 -7.13 -12.45
C ILE A 423 -55.26 -6.58 -13.77
N VAL A 424 -54.37 -6.21 -14.70
CA VAL A 424 -54.74 -5.68 -16.02
C VAL A 424 -54.13 -6.57 -17.09
N LEU A 425 -54.95 -7.07 -18.01
CA LEU A 425 -54.53 -7.74 -19.24
C LEU A 425 -54.91 -6.82 -20.40
N ASP A 426 -53.91 -6.38 -21.18
CA ASP A 426 -54.07 -5.41 -22.26
C ASP A 426 -53.21 -5.84 -23.46
N ALA A 427 -53.81 -5.90 -24.65
CA ALA A 427 -53.16 -6.31 -25.89
C ALA A 427 -53.63 -5.43 -27.05
N LYS A 428 -52.73 -5.16 -28.00
CA LYS A 428 -53.08 -4.43 -29.24
C LYS A 428 -53.86 -5.28 -30.24
N GLU A 429 -53.65 -6.59 -30.16
CA GLU A 429 -54.37 -7.60 -30.92
C GLU A 429 -55.27 -8.37 -29.95
N ASP A 430 -55.47 -9.66 -30.18
CA ASP A 430 -56.42 -10.46 -29.42
C ASP A 430 -55.82 -10.98 -28.09
N ILE A 431 -56.68 -11.07 -27.06
CA ILE A 431 -56.42 -11.88 -25.85
C ILE A 431 -57.26 -13.15 -25.98
N GLU A 432 -56.62 -14.28 -26.24
CA GLU A 432 -57.29 -15.58 -26.34
C GLU A 432 -57.21 -16.34 -25.00
N ILE A 433 -58.35 -16.81 -24.49
CA ILE A 433 -58.44 -17.64 -23.28
C ILE A 433 -59.16 -18.95 -23.64
N THR A 434 -58.38 -20.03 -23.74
CA THR A 434 -58.88 -21.36 -24.09
C THR A 434 -58.54 -22.36 -23.00
N GLY A 435 -59.54 -23.12 -22.52
CA GLY A 435 -59.36 -24.17 -21.52
C GLY A 435 -59.93 -25.49 -22.04
N GLY A 436 -59.13 -26.56 -22.04
CA GLY A 436 -59.57 -27.88 -22.50
C GLY A 436 -60.67 -28.53 -21.63
N GLY A 437 -60.83 -28.05 -20.40
CA GLY A 437 -61.91 -28.45 -19.49
C GLY A 437 -62.96 -27.36 -19.29
N LYS A 438 -62.65 -26.38 -18.42
CA LYS A 438 -63.57 -25.30 -18.04
C LYS A 438 -62.83 -23.98 -17.94
N VAL A 439 -63.44 -22.91 -18.45
CA VAL A 439 -63.07 -21.51 -18.13
C VAL A 439 -64.04 -20.99 -17.07
N SER A 440 -63.51 -20.41 -15.98
CA SER A 440 -64.31 -19.90 -14.87
C SER A 440 -63.91 -18.46 -14.57
N ILE A 441 -64.86 -17.53 -14.70
CA ILE A 441 -64.70 -16.10 -14.37
C ILE A 441 -65.65 -15.82 -13.22
N GLN A 442 -65.12 -15.29 -12.11
CA GLN A 442 -65.87 -15.03 -10.88
C GLN A 442 -65.46 -13.68 -10.31
N GLY A 443 -66.45 -12.89 -9.89
CA GLY A 443 -66.27 -11.62 -9.20
C GLY A 443 -67.27 -11.52 -8.04
N SER A 444 -66.85 -10.98 -6.90
CA SER A 444 -67.72 -10.86 -5.72
C SER A 444 -68.79 -9.79 -5.85
N SER A 445 -68.53 -8.76 -6.66
CA SER A 445 -69.43 -7.63 -6.89
C SER A 445 -70.05 -7.62 -8.29
N GLY A 446 -69.52 -8.44 -9.20
CA GLY A 446 -70.04 -8.59 -10.56
C GLY A 446 -68.96 -8.81 -11.62
N VAL A 447 -69.41 -8.97 -12.87
CA VAL A 447 -68.60 -9.16 -14.08
C VAL A 447 -69.17 -8.27 -15.19
N ASP A 448 -68.32 -7.44 -15.80
CA ASP A 448 -68.67 -6.57 -16.93
C ASP A 448 -67.94 -7.01 -18.21
N LEU A 449 -68.68 -7.18 -19.30
CA LEU A 449 -68.16 -7.42 -20.66
C LEU A 449 -68.61 -6.27 -21.55
N THR A 450 -67.68 -5.48 -22.08
CA THR A 450 -67.99 -4.26 -22.83
C THR A 450 -67.33 -4.28 -24.21
N GLN A 451 -68.11 -3.94 -25.24
CA GLN A 451 -67.66 -3.77 -26.61
C GLN A 451 -68.18 -2.45 -27.16
N ALA A 452 -67.34 -1.41 -27.18
CA ALA A 452 -67.72 -0.04 -27.53
C ALA A 452 -68.99 0.42 -26.79
N GLY A 453 -70.11 0.61 -27.50
CA GLY A 453 -71.39 1.03 -26.93
C GLY A 453 -72.30 -0.10 -26.46
N ALA A 454 -71.88 -1.37 -26.57
CA ALA A 454 -72.61 -2.54 -26.09
C ALA A 454 -71.98 -3.10 -24.82
N ASN A 455 -72.80 -3.56 -23.87
CA ASN A 455 -72.34 -4.05 -22.58
C ASN A 455 -73.24 -5.17 -22.01
N VAL A 456 -72.60 -6.15 -21.37
CA VAL A 456 -73.22 -7.19 -20.54
C VAL A 456 -72.68 -7.02 -19.13
N LYS A 457 -73.56 -6.82 -18.15
CA LYS A 457 -73.22 -6.70 -16.73
C LYS A 457 -73.90 -7.81 -15.93
N ILE A 458 -73.13 -8.53 -15.13
CA ILE A 458 -73.60 -9.62 -14.26
C ILE A 458 -73.37 -9.17 -12.81
N GLN A 459 -74.44 -8.93 -12.05
CA GLN A 459 -74.42 -8.57 -10.62
C GLN A 459 -75.45 -9.41 -9.87
N ASP A 460 -76.45 -8.79 -9.22
CA ASP A 460 -77.64 -9.47 -8.70
C ASP A 460 -78.53 -10.01 -9.84
N ASP A 461 -78.59 -9.26 -10.96
CA ASP A 461 -79.26 -9.61 -12.21
C ASP A 461 -78.27 -9.57 -13.40
N VAL A 462 -78.67 -10.14 -14.54
CA VAL A 462 -77.95 -10.01 -15.82
C VAL A 462 -78.58 -8.89 -16.64
N THR A 463 -77.84 -7.81 -16.89
CA THR A 463 -78.29 -6.64 -17.66
C THR A 463 -77.50 -6.53 -18.96
N MET A 464 -78.19 -6.42 -20.10
CA MET A 464 -77.61 -6.21 -21.42
C MET A 464 -78.09 -4.88 -21.99
N SER A 465 -77.19 -4.01 -22.46
CA SER A 465 -77.58 -2.75 -23.13
C SER A 465 -76.70 -2.42 -24.33
N GLY A 466 -77.26 -1.71 -25.31
CA GLY A 466 -76.59 -1.31 -26.55
C GLY A 466 -77.57 -0.78 -27.58
N GLY A 467 -77.08 -0.21 -28.69
CA GLY A 467 -77.93 0.42 -29.72
C GLY A 467 -78.93 -0.54 -30.39
N LYS A 468 -78.63 -1.85 -30.42
CA LYS A 468 -79.58 -2.94 -30.76
C LYS A 468 -79.21 -4.15 -29.90
N VAL A 469 -80.14 -4.64 -29.08
CA VAL A 469 -80.00 -5.87 -28.28
C VAL A 469 -80.93 -6.93 -28.88
N LYS A 470 -80.38 -8.04 -29.36
CA LYS A 470 -81.13 -9.23 -29.78
C LYS A 470 -80.85 -10.35 -28.78
N ILE A 471 -81.91 -10.87 -28.16
CA ILE A 471 -81.89 -12.03 -27.28
C ILE A 471 -82.60 -13.13 -28.06
N GLU A 472 -81.89 -14.20 -28.40
CA GLU A 472 -82.45 -15.40 -29.03
C GLU A 472 -82.47 -16.57 -28.05
#